data_AF-X1TFE1-F1
#
_entry.id   AF-X1TFE1-F1
#
_cell.length_a   1.000
_cell.length_b   1.000
_cell.length_c   1.000
_cell.angle_alpha   90.00
_cell.angle_beta   90.00
_cell.angle_gamma   90.00
#
_symmetry.space_group_name_H-M   'P 1'
#
loop_
_entity.id
_entity.type
_entity.pdbx_description
1 polymer ?
#
loop_
_entity_poly.entity_id
_entity_poly.type
_entity_poly.pdbx_seq_one_letter_code
_entity_poly.pdbx_strand_id
1 'polypeptide(L)'
;ASDYYSRLTRAFKEAYRVLKAGAWMSVTFNNRQLEVWDIVIRSIREAGFEVANSVYQVPAVIPVKSQLSRSGTIVGDIILNCHKREPGYQIQLNPAGEYQEETILEEAAQIVGERGEGVPLEIVMRGVILRLLKQPSHLWPKGDIQHIIRSHFLIRDGTVYFHPDAPERSRNWESLQKKIEEIVDKQLCSGEVNEKKIAAAVYSTLRNGRAPSMRDIMDTIRVRKAEIHSQSQNRLF
;
A
#
# COMPACT_ATOMS: atom_id res chain seq x y z
N ALA A 1 13.59 14.83 16.96
CA ALA A 1 12.12 14.70 16.83
C ALA A 1 11.38 16.05 16.95
N SER A 2 11.52 16.79 18.06
CA SER A 2 10.76 18.05 18.31
C SER A 2 10.95 19.14 17.24
N ASP A 3 12.19 19.37 16.77
CA ASP A 3 12.46 20.36 15.71
C ASP A 3 11.84 19.98 14.35
N TYR A 4 11.91 18.70 13.97
CA TYR A 4 11.33 18.21 12.71
C TYR A 4 9.81 18.34 12.70
N TYR A 5 9.15 17.93 13.79
CA TYR A 5 7.71 18.11 13.98
C TYR A 5 7.30 19.58 13.89
N SER A 6 7.95 20.46 14.65
CA SER A 6 7.65 21.90 14.65
C SER A 6 7.77 22.52 13.26
N ARG A 7 8.83 22.18 12.50
CA ARG A 7 9.04 22.68 11.14
C ARG A 7 7.96 22.21 10.17
N LEU A 8 7.64 20.91 10.18
CA LEU A 8 6.59 20.36 9.32
C LEU A 8 5.22 20.97 9.65
N THR A 9 4.86 21.03 10.93
CA THR A 9 3.60 21.65 11.37
C THR A 9 3.51 23.10 10.93
N ARG A 10 4.58 23.89 11.05
CA ARG A 10 4.61 25.27 10.57
C ARG A 10 4.43 25.37 9.06
N ALA A 11 5.11 24.53 8.29
CA ALA A 11 4.98 24.51 6.84
C ALA A 11 3.55 24.14 6.40
N PHE A 12 2.96 23.11 7.02
CA PHE A 12 1.58 22.72 6.72
C PHE A 12 0.56 23.75 7.19
N LYS A 13 0.77 24.43 8.33
CA LYS A 13 -0.10 25.55 8.76
C LYS A 13 -0.08 26.70 7.76
N GLU A 14 1.06 26.98 7.16
CA GLU A 14 1.16 27.99 6.11
C GLU A 14 0.42 27.56 4.83
N ALA A 15 0.54 26.29 4.44
CA ALA A 15 -0.26 25.72 3.35
C ALA A 15 -1.77 25.80 3.65
N TYR A 16 -2.19 25.49 4.88
CA TYR A 16 -3.57 25.62 5.32
C TYR A 16 -4.05 27.07 5.21
N ARG A 17 -3.23 28.05 5.61
CA ARG A 17 -3.57 29.49 5.57
C ARG A 17 -3.87 29.98 4.15
N VAL A 18 -3.06 29.58 3.16
CA VAL A 18 -3.18 30.08 1.78
C VAL A 18 -4.21 29.34 0.93
N LEU A 19 -4.51 28.08 1.25
CA LEU A 19 -5.50 27.29 0.53
C LEU A 19 -6.94 27.78 0.79
N LYS A 20 -7.79 27.73 -0.23
CA LYS A 20 -9.24 28.00 -0.08
C LYS A 20 -9.91 26.93 0.79
N ALA A 21 -11.05 27.26 1.41
CA ALA A 21 -11.88 26.27 2.11
C ALA A 21 -12.24 25.10 1.17
N GLY A 22 -12.26 23.88 1.70
CA GLY A 22 -12.48 22.65 0.92
C GLY A 22 -11.40 22.29 -0.12
N ALA A 23 -10.27 23.00 -0.16
CA ALA A 23 -9.18 22.69 -1.10
C ALA A 23 -8.33 21.50 -0.63
N TRP A 24 -7.45 21.05 -1.53
CA TRP A 24 -6.62 19.86 -1.34
C TRP A 24 -5.13 20.20 -1.33
N MET A 25 -4.35 19.37 -0.64
CA MET A 25 -2.89 19.35 -0.65
C MET A 25 -2.43 17.91 -0.88
N SER A 26 -1.49 17.69 -1.79
CA SER A 26 -0.83 16.39 -1.97
C SER A 26 0.60 16.47 -1.43
N VAL A 27 0.97 15.55 -0.55
CA VAL A 27 2.32 15.46 0.01
C VAL A 27 2.98 14.18 -0.50
N THR A 28 4.07 14.31 -1.23
CA THR A 28 4.93 13.18 -1.64
C THR A 28 5.95 12.91 -0.54
N PHE A 29 5.95 11.72 0.02
CA PHE A 29 6.86 11.38 1.11
C PHE A 29 7.28 9.91 1.07
N ASN A 30 8.51 9.66 1.53
CA ASN A 30 9.00 8.31 1.77
C ASN A 30 9.95 8.31 2.96
N ASN A 31 9.73 7.37 3.87
CA ASN A 31 10.68 7.04 4.91
C ASN A 31 10.52 5.57 5.33
N ARG A 32 11.61 4.96 5.78
CA ARG A 32 11.62 3.60 6.34
C ARG A 32 11.16 3.56 7.79
N GLN A 33 11.33 4.66 8.53
CA GLN A 33 11.07 4.75 9.97
C GLN A 33 9.64 5.20 10.22
N LEU A 34 8.91 4.43 11.02
CA LEU A 34 7.53 4.74 11.36
C LEU A 34 7.36 6.00 12.20
N GLU A 35 8.32 6.26 13.06
CA GLU A 35 8.34 7.46 13.90
C GLU A 35 8.33 8.74 13.05
N VAL A 36 8.95 8.69 11.87
CA VAL A 36 8.94 9.80 10.92
C VAL A 36 7.57 9.94 10.26
N TRP A 37 6.91 8.83 9.92
CA TRP A 37 5.54 8.85 9.42
C TRP A 37 4.55 9.40 10.46
N ASP A 38 4.68 8.99 11.73
CA ASP A 38 3.88 9.54 12.83
C ASP A 38 4.01 11.07 12.89
N ILE A 39 5.25 11.57 12.85
CA ILE A 39 5.52 13.01 12.85
C ILE A 39 4.85 13.70 11.66
N VAL A 40 4.96 13.15 10.44
CA VAL A 40 4.34 13.74 9.24
C VAL A 40 2.82 13.79 9.37
N ILE A 41 2.19 12.67 9.73
CA ILE A 41 0.72 12.59 9.83
C ILE A 41 0.19 13.49 10.94
N ARG A 42 0.84 13.51 12.09
CA ARG A 42 0.47 14.42 13.19
C ARG A 42 0.63 15.88 12.79
N SER A 43 1.70 16.23 12.07
CA SER A 43 1.92 17.60 11.58
C SER A 43 0.84 18.03 10.58
N ILE A 44 0.45 17.15 9.65
CA ILE A 44 -0.64 17.37 8.69
C ILE A 44 -1.97 17.60 9.44
N ARG A 45 -2.27 16.74 10.41
CA ARG A 45 -3.50 16.83 11.21
C ARG A 45 -3.54 18.09 12.07
N GLU A 46 -2.44 18.41 12.76
CA GLU A 46 -2.34 19.62 13.59
C GLU A 46 -2.49 20.91 12.77
N ALA A 47 -2.07 20.88 11.50
CA ALA A 47 -2.29 22.00 10.59
C ALA A 47 -3.75 22.18 10.13
N GLY A 48 -4.66 21.24 10.43
CA GLY A 48 -6.07 21.30 10.08
C GLY A 48 -6.46 20.49 8.84
N PHE A 49 -5.57 19.64 8.33
CA PHE A 49 -5.88 18.75 7.21
C PHE A 49 -6.34 17.37 7.67
N GLU A 50 -7.12 16.72 6.81
CA GLU A 50 -7.46 15.31 6.85
C GLU A 50 -6.67 14.54 5.81
N VAL A 51 -6.03 13.42 6.16
CA VAL A 51 -5.49 12.50 5.16
C VAL A 51 -6.64 11.67 4.61
N ALA A 52 -7.11 12.00 3.41
CA ALA A 52 -8.27 11.35 2.80
C ALA A 52 -7.90 10.02 2.12
N ASN A 53 -6.70 9.93 1.53
CA ASN A 53 -6.14 8.67 1.04
C ASN A 53 -4.62 8.74 0.90
N SER A 54 -4.02 7.56 0.73
CA SER A 54 -2.60 7.37 0.41
C SER A 54 -2.44 6.44 -0.78
N VAL A 55 -1.51 6.78 -1.66
CA VAL A 55 -1.24 6.01 -2.89
C VAL A 55 0.27 5.89 -3.08
N TYR A 56 0.74 4.68 -3.38
CA TYR A 56 2.13 4.47 -3.77
C TYR A 56 2.35 4.88 -5.23
N GLN A 57 3.38 5.68 -5.46
CA GLN A 57 3.83 6.10 -6.78
C GLN A 57 5.08 5.30 -7.17
N VAL A 58 4.91 4.44 -8.17
CA VAL A 58 6.03 3.72 -8.80
C VAL A 58 6.93 4.74 -9.51
N PRO A 59 8.25 4.76 -9.25
CA PRO A 59 9.15 5.68 -9.96
C PRO A 59 9.29 5.26 -11.42
N ALA A 60 9.33 6.25 -12.32
CA ALA A 60 9.49 6.00 -13.76
C ALA A 60 10.87 5.38 -14.10
N VAL A 61 11.89 5.68 -13.30
CA VAL A 61 13.22 5.08 -13.38
C VAL A 61 13.64 4.73 -11.97
N ILE A 62 14.01 3.46 -11.74
CA ILE A 62 14.59 3.04 -10.46
C ILE A 62 16.03 3.59 -10.40
N PRO A 63 16.35 4.52 -9.48
CA PRO A 63 17.69 5.07 -9.39
C PRO A 63 18.72 3.97 -9.10
N VAL A 64 19.90 4.06 -9.68
CA VAL A 64 21.02 3.11 -9.43
C VAL A 64 21.31 2.98 -7.92
N LYS A 65 21.20 4.09 -7.17
CA LYS A 65 21.36 4.10 -5.71
C LYS A 65 20.29 3.27 -4.97
N SER A 66 19.08 3.19 -5.51
CA SER A 66 18.00 2.37 -4.93
C SER A 66 18.25 0.87 -5.16
N GLN A 67 18.87 0.51 -6.29
CA GLN A 67 19.31 -0.86 -6.58
C GLN A 67 20.44 -1.33 -5.63
N LEU A 68 21.28 -0.40 -5.19
CA LEU A 68 22.36 -0.64 -4.23
C LEU A 68 21.92 -0.48 -2.77
N SER A 69 20.65 -0.14 -2.51
CA SER A 69 20.17 0.16 -1.17
C SER A 69 20.00 -1.10 -0.32
N ARG A 70 20.12 -0.96 1.00
CA ARG A 70 19.89 -2.06 1.94
C ARG A 70 18.49 -2.65 1.73
N SER A 71 18.36 -3.96 1.89
CA SER A 71 17.08 -4.67 1.80
C SER A 71 15.97 -4.00 2.63
N GLY A 72 14.80 -3.81 2.01
CA GLY A 72 13.59 -3.24 2.63
C GLY A 72 13.38 -1.74 2.43
N THR A 73 14.21 -1.07 1.61
CA THR A 73 14.02 0.36 1.33
C THR A 73 12.88 0.47 0.36
N ILE A 74 11.80 1.14 0.76
CA ILE A 74 10.70 1.43 -0.17
C ILE A 74 11.29 2.27 -1.29
N VAL A 75 11.24 1.73 -2.50
CA VAL A 75 11.61 2.44 -3.72
C VAL A 75 10.38 3.26 -4.12
N GLY A 76 10.55 4.50 -4.59
CA GLY A 76 9.42 5.39 -4.92
C GLY A 76 8.89 6.21 -3.74
N ASP A 77 7.78 6.90 -3.95
CA ASP A 77 7.15 7.77 -2.95
C ASP A 77 5.72 7.33 -2.64
N ILE A 78 5.22 7.69 -1.47
CA ILE A 78 3.79 7.60 -1.14
C ILE A 78 3.23 9.02 -1.20
N ILE A 79 2.16 9.18 -1.97
CA ILE A 79 1.39 10.41 -2.08
C ILE A 79 0.29 10.38 -1.02
N LEU A 80 0.29 11.34 -0.11
CA LEU A 80 -0.78 11.60 0.84
C LEU A 80 -1.69 12.70 0.29
N ASN A 81 -2.94 12.36 0.00
CA ASN A 81 -3.93 13.34 -0.44
C ASN A 81 -4.70 13.86 0.77
N CYS A 82 -4.53 15.15 1.03
CA CYS A 82 -4.98 15.81 2.24
C CYS A 82 -6.07 16.83 1.92
N HIS A 83 -7.22 16.73 2.58
CA HIS A 83 -8.33 17.66 2.42
C HIS A 83 -8.32 18.71 3.54
N LYS A 84 -8.49 19.99 3.17
CA LYS A 84 -8.57 21.08 4.14
C LYS A 84 -9.91 21.01 4.87
N ARG A 85 -9.88 20.79 6.19
CA ARG A 85 -11.11 20.77 7.00
C ARG A 85 -11.63 22.18 7.26
N GLU A 86 -12.94 22.30 7.44
CA GLU A 86 -13.60 23.55 7.83
C GLU A 86 -13.12 24.02 9.22
N PRO A 87 -13.05 25.35 9.45
CA PRO A 87 -12.72 25.91 10.75
C PRO A 87 -13.65 25.40 11.85
N GLY A 88 -13.09 25.04 13.02
CA GLY A 88 -13.87 24.57 14.17
C GLY A 88 -13.89 23.05 14.37
N TYR A 89 -13.35 22.27 13.43
CA TYR A 89 -13.13 20.84 13.66
C TYR A 89 -12.08 20.61 14.75
N GLN A 90 -12.46 19.97 15.85
CA GLN A 90 -11.52 19.63 16.92
C GLN A 90 -10.70 18.39 16.56
N ILE A 91 -9.39 18.51 16.70
CA ILE A 91 -8.47 17.40 16.48
C ILE A 91 -8.44 16.56 17.77
N GLN A 92 -9.12 15.42 17.76
CA GLN A 92 -8.81 14.36 18.72
C GLN A 92 -7.51 13.70 18.27
N LEU A 93 -6.39 14.23 18.77
CA LEU A 93 -5.14 13.48 18.79
C LEU A 93 -5.30 12.47 19.91
N ASN A 94 -5.63 11.22 19.57
CA ASN A 94 -5.54 10.17 20.57
C ASN A 94 -4.09 10.13 21.06
N PRO A 95 -3.84 10.18 22.38
CA PRO A 95 -2.52 9.82 22.89
C PRO A 95 -2.22 8.43 22.35
N ALA A 96 -0.96 8.20 21.93
CA ALA A 96 -0.51 6.96 21.31
C ALA A 96 -1.16 5.75 22.01
N GLY A 97 -2.17 5.15 21.37
CA GLY A 97 -2.87 3.99 21.92
C GLY A 97 -1.93 2.80 21.96
N GLU A 98 -2.26 1.82 22.80
CA GLU A 98 -1.57 0.54 22.80
C GLU A 98 -1.71 -0.09 21.41
N TYR A 99 -0.55 -0.32 20.83
CA TYR A 99 -0.36 -0.75 19.47
C TYR A 99 -0.73 -2.24 19.32
N GLN A 100 -1.31 -2.60 18.18
CA GLN A 100 -1.53 -4.00 17.82
C GLN A 100 -0.51 -4.42 16.77
N GLU A 101 0.59 -5.05 17.22
CA GLU A 101 1.52 -5.81 16.37
C GLU A 101 0.78 -6.70 15.37
N GLU A 102 -0.35 -7.21 15.80
CA GLU A 102 -1.31 -7.99 15.02
C GLU A 102 -1.62 -7.36 13.66
N THR A 103 -1.90 -6.05 13.54
CA THR A 103 -2.24 -5.49 12.22
C THR A 103 -1.05 -5.49 11.25
N ILE A 104 0.17 -5.29 11.74
CA ILE A 104 1.38 -5.39 10.90
C ILE A 104 1.59 -6.83 10.46
N LEU A 105 1.46 -7.77 11.39
CA LEU A 105 1.67 -9.19 11.14
C LEU A 105 0.59 -9.77 10.23
N GLU A 106 -0.66 -9.38 10.40
CA GLU A 106 -1.78 -9.75 9.53
C GLU A 106 -1.58 -9.25 8.10
N GLU A 107 -1.25 -7.96 7.93
CA GLU A 107 -1.04 -7.41 6.60
C GLU A 107 0.19 -8.05 5.94
N ALA A 108 1.26 -8.28 6.68
CA ALA A 108 2.44 -8.99 6.19
C ALA A 108 2.10 -10.45 5.80
N ALA A 109 1.39 -11.18 6.67
CA ALA A 109 0.98 -12.56 6.44
C ALA A 109 0.10 -12.68 5.21
N GLN A 110 -0.86 -11.77 5.05
CA GLN A 110 -1.72 -11.74 3.88
C GLN A 110 -0.93 -11.44 2.61
N ILE A 111 -0.03 -10.45 2.61
CA ILE A 111 0.80 -10.11 1.44
C ILE A 111 1.65 -11.30 0.98
N VAL A 112 2.24 -12.03 1.93
CA VAL A 112 3.06 -13.22 1.67
C VAL A 112 2.19 -14.40 1.24
N GLY A 113 1.10 -14.66 1.95
CA GLY A 113 0.22 -15.79 1.69
C GLY A 113 -0.53 -15.71 0.38
N GLU A 114 -1.05 -14.53 0.01
CA GLU A 114 -1.70 -14.34 -1.29
C GLU A 114 -0.75 -14.59 -2.46
N ARG A 115 0.56 -14.38 -2.30
CA ARG A 115 1.54 -14.67 -3.35
C ARG A 115 1.99 -16.14 -3.36
N GLY A 116 1.91 -16.83 -2.22
CA GLY A 116 2.28 -18.24 -2.10
C GLY A 116 3.78 -18.53 -2.22
N GLU A 117 4.60 -17.51 -2.49
CA GLU A 117 6.04 -17.59 -2.65
C GLU A 117 6.76 -16.49 -1.84
N GLY A 118 8.09 -16.42 -1.97
CA GLY A 118 8.88 -15.37 -1.35
C GLY A 118 8.54 -13.99 -1.88
N VAL A 119 8.29 -13.04 -0.98
CA VAL A 119 7.93 -11.67 -1.35
C VAL A 119 9.04 -10.70 -0.97
N PRO A 120 9.54 -9.83 -1.88
CA PRO A 120 10.52 -8.82 -1.52
C PRO A 120 10.07 -8.00 -0.31
N LEU A 121 10.95 -7.84 0.69
CA LEU A 121 10.66 -7.12 1.94
C LEU A 121 10.13 -5.73 1.70
N GLU A 122 10.57 -5.07 0.63
CA GLU A 122 10.05 -3.78 0.21
C GLU A 122 8.52 -3.79 -0.02
N ILE A 123 8.01 -4.81 -0.71
CA ILE A 123 6.57 -4.92 -1.03
C ILE A 123 5.78 -5.11 0.26
N VAL A 124 6.30 -5.91 1.18
CA VAL A 124 5.70 -6.14 2.51
C VAL A 124 5.68 -4.84 3.31
N MET A 125 6.83 -4.17 3.46
CA MET A 125 6.96 -2.89 4.17
C MET A 125 6.02 -1.83 3.60
N ARG A 126 5.97 -1.69 2.28
CA ARG A 126 5.08 -0.74 1.59
C ARG A 126 3.61 -1.05 1.88
N GLY A 127 3.21 -2.31 1.79
CA GLY A 127 1.85 -2.73 2.07
C GLY A 127 1.43 -2.42 3.51
N VAL A 128 2.30 -2.76 4.47
CA VAL A 128 2.11 -2.44 5.89
C VAL A 128 1.97 -0.93 6.12
N ILE A 129 2.87 -0.10 5.60
CA ILE A 129 2.79 1.37 5.79
C ILE A 129 1.48 1.91 5.20
N LEU A 130 1.08 1.47 4.00
CA LEU A 130 -0.17 1.90 3.39
C LEU A 130 -1.41 1.39 4.13
N ARG A 131 -1.32 0.24 4.82
CA ARG A 131 -2.39 -0.27 5.70
C ARG A 131 -2.51 0.61 6.95
N LEU A 132 -1.39 0.97 7.57
CA LEU A 132 -1.35 1.86 8.74
C LEU A 132 -1.89 3.26 8.40
N LEU A 133 -1.51 3.81 7.25
CA LEU A 133 -2.00 5.10 6.75
C LEU A 133 -3.50 5.15 6.50
N LYS A 134 -4.17 4.00 6.34
CA LYS A 134 -5.62 3.90 6.13
C LYS A 134 -6.41 3.78 7.43
N GLN A 135 -5.74 3.55 8.57
CA GLN A 135 -6.44 3.39 9.84
C GLN A 135 -6.96 4.75 10.32
N PRO A 136 -8.24 4.87 10.69
CA PRO A 136 -8.81 6.14 11.15
C PRO A 136 -8.07 6.72 12.37
N SER A 137 -7.60 5.84 13.25
CA SER A 137 -6.87 6.20 14.46
C SER A 137 -5.49 6.80 14.17
N HIS A 138 -4.89 6.47 13.00
CA HIS A 138 -3.51 6.80 12.63
C HIS A 138 -2.52 6.54 13.78
N LEU A 139 -2.74 5.44 14.53
CA LEU A 139 -1.84 5.04 15.59
C LEU A 139 -0.63 4.37 14.95
N TRP A 140 0.54 4.99 15.12
CA TRP A 140 1.80 4.47 14.60
C TRP A 140 2.52 3.66 15.67
N PRO A 141 3.05 2.47 15.33
CA PRO A 141 3.86 1.69 16.25
C PRO A 141 5.09 2.46 16.69
N LYS A 142 5.49 2.29 17.96
CA LYS A 142 6.86 2.57 18.36
C LYS A 142 7.74 1.39 17.93
N GLY A 143 8.89 1.67 17.35
CA GLY A 143 9.83 0.65 16.90
C GLY A 143 9.87 0.44 15.39
N ASP A 144 10.62 -0.58 14.99
CA ASP A 144 10.96 -0.85 13.60
C ASP A 144 10.07 -1.96 13.03
N ILE A 145 9.28 -1.68 11.99
CA ILE A 145 8.48 -2.69 11.27
C ILE A 145 9.37 -3.86 10.86
N GLN A 146 10.58 -3.56 10.39
CA GLN A 146 11.49 -4.59 9.91
C GLN A 146 11.86 -5.55 11.05
N HIS A 147 11.98 -5.06 12.28
CA HIS A 147 12.17 -5.90 13.45
C HIS A 147 10.94 -6.78 13.72
N ILE A 148 9.73 -6.19 13.74
CA ILE A 148 8.48 -6.93 13.97
C ILE A 148 8.26 -8.05 12.93
N ILE A 149 8.50 -7.74 11.64
CA ILE A 149 8.44 -8.72 10.55
C ILE A 149 9.50 -9.81 10.74
N ARG A 150 10.75 -9.45 11.06
CA ARG A 150 11.84 -10.43 11.28
C ARG A 150 11.57 -11.38 12.43
N SER A 151 10.79 -10.98 13.42
CA SER A 151 10.43 -11.82 14.57
C SER A 151 9.39 -12.90 14.22
N HIS A 152 8.67 -12.77 13.11
CA HIS A 152 7.56 -13.67 12.73
C HIS A 152 7.69 -14.27 11.32
N PHE A 153 8.63 -13.79 10.51
CA PHE A 153 8.86 -14.24 9.15
C PHE A 153 10.34 -14.54 8.92
N LEU A 154 10.59 -15.51 8.05
CA LEU A 154 11.92 -15.82 7.57
C LEU A 154 12.30 -14.81 6.48
N ILE A 155 13.41 -14.09 6.67
CA ILE A 155 13.95 -13.18 5.65
C ILE A 155 15.27 -13.72 5.10
N ARG A 156 15.31 -14.03 3.80
CA ARG A 156 16.50 -14.49 3.07
C ARG A 156 16.73 -13.60 1.86
N ASP A 157 17.93 -13.03 1.72
CA ASP A 157 18.31 -12.14 0.62
C ASP A 157 17.30 -11.01 0.36
N GLY A 158 16.70 -10.52 1.43
CA GLY A 158 15.70 -9.46 1.37
C GLY A 158 14.31 -9.89 0.88
N THR A 159 14.07 -11.18 0.81
CA THR A 159 12.78 -11.78 0.49
C THR A 159 12.19 -12.41 1.75
N VAL A 160 10.90 -12.18 1.97
CA VAL A 160 10.12 -12.58 3.14
C VAL A 160 9.34 -13.84 2.81
N TYR A 161 9.43 -14.82 3.71
CA TYR A 161 8.75 -16.11 3.63
C TYR A 161 8.06 -16.39 4.97
N PHE A 162 7.00 -17.20 4.94
CA PHE A 162 6.57 -17.87 6.17
C PHE A 162 7.68 -18.76 6.71
N HIS A 163 7.79 -18.85 8.04
CA HIS A 163 8.59 -19.92 8.62
C HIS A 163 8.02 -21.30 8.24
N PRO A 164 8.86 -22.33 8.07
CA PRO A 164 8.40 -23.69 7.76
C PRO A 164 7.37 -24.26 8.75
N ASP A 165 7.42 -23.84 10.00
CA ASP A 165 6.55 -24.21 11.12
C ASP A 165 5.37 -23.25 11.36
N ALA A 166 5.23 -22.19 10.55
CA ALA A 166 4.10 -21.26 10.69
C ALA A 166 2.74 -21.99 10.52
N PRO A 167 1.72 -21.73 11.36
CA PRO A 167 0.43 -22.41 11.28
C PRO A 167 -0.24 -22.30 9.90
N GLU A 168 -0.92 -23.35 9.43
CA GLU A 168 -1.62 -23.34 8.13
C GLU A 168 -2.64 -22.19 8.03
N ARG A 169 -3.37 -21.90 9.12
CA ARG A 169 -4.32 -20.78 9.19
C ARG A 169 -3.68 -19.44 8.83
N SER A 170 -2.40 -19.25 9.12
CA SER A 170 -1.66 -18.01 8.82
C SER A 170 -1.29 -17.91 7.34
N ARG A 171 -1.30 -19.03 6.62
CA ARG A 171 -0.94 -19.16 5.19
C ARG A 171 -2.16 -19.30 4.28
N ASN A 172 -3.33 -19.61 4.83
CA ASN A 172 -4.54 -19.86 4.06
C ASN A 172 -5.15 -18.56 3.53
N TRP A 173 -4.63 -18.10 2.41
CA TRP A 173 -5.11 -16.92 1.70
C TRP A 173 -5.44 -17.29 0.26
N GLU A 174 -6.52 -16.70 -0.27
CA GLU A 174 -6.80 -16.82 -1.70
C GLU A 174 -5.67 -16.16 -2.51
N SER A 175 -5.17 -16.90 -3.50
CA SER A 175 -4.09 -16.45 -4.36
C SER A 175 -4.38 -15.10 -5.02
N LEU A 176 -3.39 -14.21 -5.01
CA LEU A 176 -3.42 -12.94 -5.73
C LEU A 176 -3.69 -13.17 -7.22
N GLN A 177 -3.10 -14.21 -7.80
CA GLN A 177 -3.28 -14.56 -9.21
C GLN A 177 -4.75 -14.89 -9.50
N LYS A 178 -5.38 -15.72 -8.65
CA LYS A 178 -6.80 -16.05 -8.75
C LYS A 178 -7.69 -14.80 -8.66
N LYS A 179 -7.36 -13.85 -7.76
CA LYS A 179 -8.09 -12.57 -7.67
C LYS A 179 -7.96 -11.72 -8.93
N ILE A 180 -6.77 -11.68 -9.55
CA ILE A 180 -6.56 -10.98 -10.82
C ILE A 180 -7.43 -11.62 -11.90
N GLU A 181 -7.40 -12.96 -12.02
CA GLU A 181 -8.20 -13.72 -12.98
C GLU A 181 -9.70 -13.44 -12.83
N GLU A 182 -10.23 -13.49 -11.60
CA GLU A 182 -11.65 -13.22 -11.33
C GLU A 182 -12.08 -11.80 -11.76
N ILE A 183 -11.23 -10.79 -11.53
CA ILE A 183 -11.51 -9.42 -11.95
C ILE A 183 -11.45 -9.31 -13.48
N VAL A 184 -10.42 -9.90 -14.11
CA VAL A 184 -10.25 -9.89 -15.56
C VAL A 184 -11.43 -10.60 -16.24
N ASP A 185 -11.80 -11.79 -15.77
CA ASP A 185 -12.93 -12.57 -16.28
C ASP A 185 -14.24 -11.80 -16.18
N LYS A 186 -14.48 -11.14 -15.03
CA LYS A 186 -15.67 -10.32 -14.85
C LYS A 186 -15.76 -9.20 -15.90
N GLN A 187 -14.65 -8.55 -16.23
CA GLN A 187 -14.64 -7.49 -17.26
C GLN A 187 -14.80 -8.06 -18.67
N LEU A 188 -14.12 -9.17 -18.98
CA LEU A 188 -14.23 -9.82 -20.30
C LEU A 188 -15.65 -10.34 -20.55
N CYS A 189 -16.26 -10.98 -19.55
CA CYS A 189 -17.64 -11.47 -19.62
C CYS A 189 -18.67 -10.35 -19.73
N SER A 190 -18.38 -9.13 -19.25
CA SER A 190 -19.23 -7.95 -19.50
C SER A 190 -19.02 -7.33 -20.89
N GLY A 191 -18.18 -7.93 -21.74
CA GLY A 191 -17.89 -7.47 -23.09
C GLY A 191 -16.83 -6.36 -23.18
N GLU A 192 -16.14 -6.03 -22.09
CA GLU A 192 -15.05 -5.05 -22.13
C GLU A 192 -13.82 -5.66 -22.81
N VAL A 193 -13.37 -5.03 -23.89
CA VAL A 193 -12.22 -5.49 -24.69
C VAL A 193 -10.98 -4.60 -24.50
N ASN A 194 -11.17 -3.41 -23.95
CA ASN A 194 -10.11 -2.43 -23.73
C ASN A 194 -9.25 -2.82 -22.53
N GLU A 195 -8.04 -3.27 -22.81
CA GLU A 195 -7.09 -3.78 -21.81
C GLU A 195 -6.72 -2.73 -20.76
N LYS A 196 -6.69 -1.44 -21.12
CA LYS A 196 -6.42 -0.36 -20.17
C LYS A 196 -7.54 -0.21 -19.15
N LYS A 197 -8.80 -0.37 -19.58
CA LYS A 197 -9.94 -0.33 -18.66
C LYS A 197 -9.98 -1.56 -17.76
N ILE A 198 -9.66 -2.73 -18.29
CA ILE A 198 -9.54 -3.97 -17.50
C ILE A 198 -8.43 -3.82 -16.45
N ALA A 199 -7.24 -3.35 -16.86
CA ALA A 199 -6.15 -3.07 -15.95
C ALA A 199 -6.52 -2.02 -14.89
N ALA A 200 -7.24 -0.96 -15.26
CA ALA A 200 -7.76 0.02 -14.31
C ALA A 200 -8.74 -0.61 -13.30
N ALA A 201 -9.59 -1.54 -13.73
CA ALA A 201 -10.47 -2.29 -12.84
C ALA A 201 -9.67 -3.13 -11.82
N VAL A 202 -8.61 -3.81 -12.27
CA VAL A 202 -7.69 -4.55 -11.39
C VAL A 202 -7.04 -3.61 -10.38
N TYR A 203 -6.43 -2.50 -10.81
CA TYR A 203 -5.80 -1.53 -9.90
C TYR A 203 -6.79 -0.83 -8.97
N SER A 204 -8.05 -0.68 -9.38
CA SER A 204 -9.08 -0.09 -8.53
C SER A 204 -9.47 -1.01 -7.38
N THR A 205 -9.32 -2.33 -7.54
CA THR A 205 -9.70 -3.37 -6.58
C THR A 205 -8.50 -3.83 -5.76
N LEU A 206 -7.41 -4.22 -6.44
CA LEU A 206 -6.16 -4.68 -5.84
C LEU A 206 -5.19 -3.50 -5.70
N ARG A 207 -5.11 -2.95 -4.48
CA ARG A 207 -4.31 -1.76 -4.16
C ARG A 207 -3.14 -2.09 -3.23
N ASN A 208 -2.22 -1.13 -3.09
CA ASN A 208 -1.16 -1.12 -2.08
C ASN A 208 -0.23 -2.36 -2.17
N GLY A 209 -0.04 -3.10 -1.07
CA GLY A 209 0.76 -4.32 -1.02
C GLY A 209 0.22 -5.45 -1.93
N ARG A 210 -0.98 -5.30 -2.46
CA ARG A 210 -1.65 -6.25 -3.35
C ARG A 210 -1.74 -5.77 -4.80
N ALA A 211 -1.23 -4.57 -5.12
CA ALA A 211 -1.21 -4.08 -6.49
C ALA A 211 -0.28 -4.98 -7.34
N PRO A 212 -0.80 -5.68 -8.37
CA PRO A 212 0.00 -6.57 -9.20
C PRO A 212 0.85 -5.76 -10.18
N SER A 213 1.87 -6.40 -10.76
CA SER A 213 2.64 -5.74 -11.81
C SER A 213 1.79 -5.57 -13.07
N MET A 214 2.09 -4.55 -13.88
CA MET A 214 1.41 -4.39 -15.17
C MET A 214 1.60 -5.63 -16.04
N ARG A 215 2.77 -6.28 -15.96
CA ARG A 215 3.05 -7.52 -16.69
C ARG A 215 2.06 -8.62 -16.31
N ASP A 216 1.89 -8.88 -15.01
CA ASP A 216 0.99 -9.96 -14.53
C ASP A 216 -0.45 -9.73 -14.99
N ILE A 217 -0.92 -8.46 -14.96
CA ILE A 217 -2.25 -8.10 -15.45
C ILE A 217 -2.35 -8.40 -16.96
N MET A 218 -1.40 -7.92 -17.75
CA MET A 218 -1.46 -8.05 -19.22
C MET A 218 -1.33 -9.51 -19.66
N ASP A 219 -0.48 -10.29 -19.00
CA ASP A 219 -0.35 -11.73 -19.24
C ASP A 219 -1.64 -12.46 -18.90
N THR A 220 -2.28 -12.12 -17.76
CA THR A 220 -3.59 -12.69 -17.39
C THR A 220 -4.67 -12.33 -18.41
N ILE A 221 -4.78 -11.06 -18.83
CA ILE A 221 -5.72 -10.63 -19.87
C ILE A 221 -5.52 -11.44 -21.15
N ARG A 222 -4.27 -11.64 -21.58
CA ARG A 222 -3.94 -12.38 -22.79
C ARG A 222 -4.37 -13.84 -22.71
N VAL A 223 -4.06 -14.52 -21.60
CA VAL A 223 -4.42 -15.93 -21.39
C VAL A 223 -5.93 -16.10 -21.37
N ARG A 224 -6.64 -15.30 -20.56
CA ARG A 224 -8.10 -15.41 -20.41
C ARG A 224 -8.86 -15.08 -21.70
N LYS A 225 -8.40 -14.10 -22.49
CA LYS A 225 -8.97 -13.81 -23.82
C LYS A 225 -8.88 -15.02 -24.76
N ALA A 226 -7.74 -15.72 -24.77
CA ALA A 226 -7.53 -16.89 -25.62
C ALA A 226 -8.44 -18.06 -25.23
N GLU A 227 -8.65 -18.27 -23.94
CA GLU A 227 -9.53 -19.32 -23.42
C GLU A 227 -11.01 -19.06 -23.75
N ILE A 228 -11.50 -17.83 -23.57
CA ILE A 228 -12.88 -17.45 -23.93
C ILE A 228 -13.12 -17.60 -25.43
N HIS A 229 -12.13 -17.25 -26.26
CA HIS A 229 -12.24 -17.43 -27.71
C HIS A 229 -12.33 -18.90 -28.10
N SER A 230 -11.49 -19.76 -27.49
CA SER A 230 -11.47 -21.20 -27.73
C SER A 230 -12.78 -21.87 -27.28
N GLN A 231 -13.34 -21.47 -26.14
CA GLN A 231 -14.63 -21.96 -25.65
C GLN A 231 -15.81 -21.52 -26.54
N SER A 232 -15.75 -20.32 -27.11
CA SER A 232 -16.78 -19.81 -28.03
C SER A 232 -16.76 -20.56 -29.37
N GLN A 233 -15.58 -20.90 -29.88
CA GLN A 233 -15.44 -21.71 -31.10
C GLN A 233 -15.95 -23.14 -30.89
N ASN A 234 -15.66 -23.77 -29.74
CA ASN A 234 -16.14 -25.12 -29.42
C ASN A 234 -17.66 -25.23 -29.16
N ARG A 235 -18.36 -24.11 -28.92
CA ARG A 235 -19.84 -24.10 -28.78
C ARG A 235 -20.58 -23.92 -30.11
N LEU A 236 -19.88 -23.59 -31.17
CA LEU A 236 -20.42 -23.42 -32.53
C LEU A 236 -20.33 -24.71 -33.38
N PHE A 237 -19.77 -25.77 -32.80
CA PHE A 237 -19.75 -27.14 -33.32
C PHE A 237 -20.55 -28.06 -32.40
#